data_AF-A9A9L5-F1
#
_entry.id   AF-A9A9L5-F1
#
_cell.length_a   1.000
_cell.length_b   1.000
_cell.length_c   1.000
_cell.angle_alpha   90.00
_cell.angle_beta   90.00
_cell.angle_gamma   90.00
#
_symmetry.space_group_name_H-M   'P 1'
#
loop_
_entity.id
_entity.type
_entity.pdbx_description
1 polymer ?
#
loop_
_entity_poly.entity_id
_entity_poly.type
_entity_poly.pdbx_seq_one_letter_code
_entity_poly.pdbx_strand_id
1 'polypeptide(L)'
;MVLLINYAVALVSSLVVGAVLGMKLSFDMDSFEGSVFFPTPCVALGLTALIGYLITLDMVSSAIIGIFASVFSKFANKIFPGVTNDIN
;
A
#
# COMPACT_ATOMS: atom_id res chain seq x y z
N MET A 1 0.86 -10.31 19.52
CA MET A 1 2.28 -9.95 19.27
C MET A 1 2.71 -10.27 17.85
N VAL A 2 2.57 -11.52 17.38
CA VAL A 2 2.91 -11.93 16.00
C VAL A 2 2.15 -11.11 14.94
N LEU A 3 0.85 -10.88 15.17
CA LEU A 3 0.02 -10.06 14.27
C LEU A 3 0.58 -8.64 14.08
N LEU A 4 1.01 -7.98 15.15
CA LEU A 4 1.57 -6.62 15.11
C LEU A 4 2.88 -6.57 14.31
N ILE A 5 3.72 -7.60 14.47
CA ILE A 5 4.97 -7.74 13.70
C ILE A 5 4.66 -7.86 12.21
N ASN A 6 3.67 -8.68 11.86
CA ASN A 6 3.25 -8.86 10.47
C ASN A 6 2.74 -7.55 9.84
N TYR A 7 1.92 -6.78 10.56
CA TYR A 7 1.52 -5.44 10.12
C TYR A 7 2.73 -4.53 9.91
N ALA A 8 3.67 -4.49 10.86
CA ALA A 8 4.87 -3.68 10.75
C ALA A 8 5.72 -4.08 9.52
N VAL A 9 5.88 -5.39 9.27
CA VAL A 9 6.62 -5.91 8.13
C VAL A 9 5.97 -5.50 6.81
N ALA A 10 4.65 -5.66 6.69
CA ALA A 10 3.91 -5.24 5.50
C ALA A 10 3.99 -3.73 5.26
N LEU A 11 3.90 -2.94 6.33
CA LEU A 11 3.98 -1.48 6.26
C LEU A 11 5.38 -1.04 5.79
N VAL A 12 6.44 -1.54 6.45
CA VAL A 12 7.83 -1.21 6.10
C VAL A 12 8.16 -1.69 4.68
N SER A 13 7.77 -2.91 4.29
CA SER A 13 8.05 -3.40 2.94
C SER A 13 7.33 -2.57 1.87
N SER A 14 6.09 -2.14 2.12
CA SER A 14 5.35 -1.30 1.19
C SER A 14 5.99 0.08 0.96
N LEU A 15 6.51 0.69 2.02
CA LEU A 15 7.20 1.98 1.97
C LEU A 15 8.53 1.85 1.22
N VAL A 16 9.34 0.84 1.56
CA VAL A 16 10.64 0.60 0.92
C VAL A 16 10.45 0.33 -0.56
N VAL A 17 9.53 -0.56 -0.92
CA VAL A 17 9.24 -0.89 -2.33
C VAL A 17 8.70 0.34 -3.04
N GLY A 18 7.88 1.16 -2.37
CA GLY A 18 7.32 2.35 -2.99
C GLY A 18 8.36 3.40 -3.32
N ALA A 19 9.32 3.58 -2.41
CA ALA A 19 10.48 4.44 -2.64
C ALA A 19 11.35 3.89 -3.78
N VAL A 20 11.63 2.58 -3.81
CA VAL A 20 12.41 1.92 -4.89
C VAL A 20 11.70 2.05 -6.25
N LEU A 21 10.37 2.02 -6.27
CA LEU A 21 9.57 2.20 -7.47
C LEU A 21 9.50 3.66 -7.95
N GLY A 22 10.11 4.61 -7.23
CA GLY A 22 10.16 6.02 -7.59
C GLY A 22 8.81 6.73 -7.40
N MET A 23 7.96 6.25 -6.48
CA MET A 23 6.73 6.97 -6.15
C MET A 23 7.04 8.28 -5.42
N LYS A 24 6.17 9.26 -5.60
CA LYS A 24 6.30 10.57 -4.94
C LYS A 24 6.19 10.40 -3.43
N LEU A 25 7.04 11.08 -2.66
CA LEU A 25 6.87 11.20 -1.21
C LEU A 25 5.89 12.34 -0.91
N SER A 26 4.61 12.14 -1.25
CA SER A 26 3.53 13.08 -0.96
C SER A 26 2.62 12.50 0.11
N PHE A 27 1.96 13.38 0.87
CA PHE A 27 0.84 13.01 1.74
C PHE A 27 -0.38 13.80 1.30
N ASP A 28 -0.82 13.50 0.08
CA ASP A 28 -2.03 14.09 -0.49
C ASP A 28 -3.11 13.02 -0.48
N MET A 29 -4.08 13.17 0.42
CA MET A 29 -5.16 12.20 0.61
C MET A 29 -6.29 12.38 -0.40
N ASP A 30 -6.34 13.54 -1.07
CA ASP A 30 -7.35 13.88 -2.07
C ASP A 30 -6.93 13.45 -3.48
N SER A 31 -5.67 13.05 -3.64
CA SER A 31 -5.11 12.58 -4.91
C SER A 31 -4.93 11.07 -4.93
N PHE A 32 -5.44 10.43 -5.99
CA PHE A 32 -5.15 9.03 -6.31
C PHE A 32 -3.79 8.86 -7.03
N GLU A 33 -2.98 9.92 -7.10
CA GLU A 33 -1.60 9.86 -7.58
C GLU A 33 -0.78 8.87 -6.73
N GLY A 34 -0.04 7.98 -7.38
CA GLY A 34 0.74 6.96 -6.70
C GLY A 34 1.84 7.58 -5.83
N SER A 35 1.65 7.55 -4.50
CA SER A 35 2.60 8.10 -3.54
C SER A 35 2.95 7.11 -2.43
N VAL A 36 4.14 7.27 -1.86
CA VAL A 36 4.70 6.39 -0.83
C VAL A 36 3.90 6.44 0.47
N PHE A 37 3.45 7.63 0.90
CA PHE A 37 2.75 7.77 2.18
C PHE A 37 1.23 7.67 2.05
N PHE A 38 0.68 7.92 0.86
CA PHE A 38 -0.73 7.71 0.59
C PHE A 38 -0.97 7.35 -0.90
N PRO A 39 -1.68 6.26 -1.23
CA PRO A 39 -2.46 5.39 -0.36
C PRO A 39 -1.71 4.15 0.17
N THR A 40 -0.41 4.01 -0.10
CA THR A 40 0.33 2.74 0.07
C THR A 40 0.25 2.10 1.46
N PRO A 41 0.43 2.82 2.58
CA PRO A 41 0.33 2.22 3.91
C PRO A 41 -1.10 1.75 4.23
N CYS A 42 -2.12 2.48 3.78
CA CYS A 42 -3.52 2.11 3.97
C CYS A 42 -3.84 0.81 3.22
N VAL A 43 -3.38 0.68 1.98
CA VAL A 43 -3.55 -0.55 1.18
C VAL A 43 -2.82 -1.72 1.83
N ALA A 44 -1.57 -1.52 2.29
CA ALA A 44 -0.79 -2.56 2.94
C ALA A 44 -1.46 -3.07 4.22
N LEU A 45 -1.91 -2.16 5.09
CA LEU A 45 -2.61 -2.51 6.32
C LEU A 45 -3.96 -3.19 6.05
N GLY A 46 -4.77 -2.65 5.14
CA GLY A 46 -6.06 -3.22 4.78
C GLY A 46 -5.94 -4.63 4.19
N LEU A 47 -4.97 -4.84 3.29
CA LEU A 47 -4.71 -6.16 2.71
C LEU A 47 -4.14 -7.13 3.74
N THR A 48 -3.27 -6.68 4.64
CA THR A 48 -2.76 -7.50 5.74
C THR A 48 -3.88 -7.97 6.67
N ALA A 49 -4.82 -7.07 7.00
CA ALA A 49 -5.99 -7.40 7.82
C ALA A 49 -6.90 -8.42 7.13
N LEU A 50 -7.19 -8.21 5.85
CA LEU A 50 -8.06 -9.08 5.07
C LEU A 50 -7.46 -10.47 4.89
N ILE A 51 -6.19 -10.56 4.51
CA ILE A 51 -5.51 -11.85 4.36
C ILE A 51 -5.35 -12.53 5.70
N GLY A 52 -5.03 -11.80 6.77
CA GLY A 52 -4.88 -12.36 8.12
C GLY A 52 -6.20 -12.87 8.72
N TYR A 53 -7.34 -12.38 8.22
CA TYR A 53 -8.65 -12.93 8.55
C TYR A 53 -8.96 -14.21 7.76
N LEU A 54 -8.59 -14.25 6.47
CA LEU A 54 -8.90 -15.38 5.58
C LEU A 54 -7.96 -16.58 5.78
N ILE A 55 -6.68 -16.33 6.06
CA ILE A 55 -5.64 -17.34 6.21
C ILE A 55 -4.65 -16.97 7.32
N THR A 56 -3.86 -17.94 7.75
CA THR A 56 -2.77 -17.69 8.71
C THR A 56 -1.68 -16.84 8.06
N LEU A 57 -1.34 -15.74 8.73
CA LEU A 57 -0.36 -14.79 8.25
C LEU A 57 1.02 -15.06 8.84
N ASP A 58 2.03 -15.13 7.99
CA ASP A 58 3.44 -15.27 8.36
C ASP A 58 4.26 -14.06 7.90
N MET A 59 5.53 -14.02 8.29
CA MET A 59 6.39 -12.88 7.99
C MET A 59 6.64 -12.72 6.48
N VAL A 60 6.73 -13.83 5.74
CA VAL A 60 6.98 -13.83 4.30
C VAL A 60 5.75 -13.32 3.55
N SER A 61 4.56 -13.84 3.85
CA SER A 61 3.31 -13.34 3.25
C SER A 61 3.10 -11.86 3.56
N SER A 62 3.42 -11.40 4.77
CA SER A 62 3.36 -9.97 5.14
C SER A 62 4.25 -9.10 4.24
N ALA A 63 5.48 -9.53 3.98
CA ALA A 63 6.39 -8.80 3.11
C ALA A 63 5.85 -8.73 1.66
N ILE A 64 5.32 -9.85 1.15
CA ILE A 64 4.69 -9.94 -0.18
C ILE A 64 3.48 -9.02 -0.27
N ILE A 65 2.63 -8.98 0.77
CA ILE A 65 1.48 -8.08 0.84
C ILE A 65 1.91 -6.63 0.70
N GLY A 66 2.96 -6.20 1.40
CA GLY A 66 3.45 -4.83 1.27
C GLY A 66 4.05 -4.52 -0.11
N ILE A 67 4.76 -5.47 -0.73
CA ILE A 67 5.23 -5.34 -2.12
C ILE A 67 4.02 -5.14 -3.06
N PHE A 68 3.00 -5.99 -2.94
CA PHE A 68 1.80 -5.91 -3.76
C PHE A 68 1.05 -4.59 -3.55
N ALA A 69 0.90 -4.14 -2.30
CA ALA A 69 0.26 -2.88 -1.97
C ALA A 69 0.98 -1.67 -2.60
N SER A 70 2.31 -1.71 -2.63
CA SER A 70 3.13 -0.67 -3.26
C SER A 70 2.96 -0.64 -4.78
N VAL A 71 3.01 -1.82 -5.42
CA VAL A 71 2.76 -1.94 -6.87
C VAL A 71 1.35 -1.48 -7.21
N PHE A 72 0.35 -1.92 -6.45
CA PHE A 72 -1.04 -1.50 -6.62
C PHE A 72 -1.18 0.01 -6.52
N SER A 73 -0.57 0.64 -5.50
CA SER A 73 -0.61 2.08 -5.29
C SER A 73 0.01 2.87 -6.44
N LYS A 74 1.13 2.37 -7.00
CA LYS A 74 1.76 2.98 -8.17
C LYS A 74 0.84 3.03 -9.38
N PHE A 75 -0.02 2.03 -9.52
CA PHE A 75 -0.98 1.93 -10.62
C PHE A 75 -2.39 2.40 -10.25
N ALA A 76 -2.63 2.85 -9.02
CA ALA A 76 -3.96 3.25 -8.55
C ALA A 76 -4.59 4.33 -9.44
N ASN A 77 -3.83 5.36 -9.83
CA ASN A 77 -4.30 6.41 -10.74
C ASN A 77 -4.70 5.87 -12.14
N LYS A 78 -4.07 4.78 -12.61
CA LYS A 78 -4.43 4.14 -13.88
C LYS A 78 -5.64 3.21 -13.75
N ILE A 79 -5.81 2.59 -12.58
CA ILE A 79 -6.94 1.70 -12.26
C ILE A 79 -8.21 2.54 -12.02
N PHE A 80 -8.05 3.72 -11.39
CA PHE A 80 -9.12 4.65 -11.05
C PHE A 80 -8.93 6.01 -11.75
N PRO A 81 -8.97 6.07 -13.09
CA PRO A 81 -8.69 7.29 -13.86
C PRO A 81 -9.75 8.39 -13.70
N GLY A 82 -10.90 8.06 -13.10
CA GLY A 82 -12.05 8.97 -12.97
C GLY A 82 -12.01 9.93 -11.78
N VAL A 83 -11.03 9.80 -10.87
CA VAL A 83 -10.97 10.67 -9.68
C VAL A 83 -10.24 11.99 -9.96
N THR A 84 -9.55 12.10 -11.09
CA THR A 84 -8.76 13.28 -11.47
C THR A 84 -9.57 14.31 -12.29
N ASN A 85 -10.86 14.06 -12.55
CA ASN A 85 -11.72 14.98 -13.30
C ASN A 85 -12.79 15.56 -12.39
N ASP A 86 -12.45 16.61 -11.65
CA ASP A 86 -13.35 17.70 -11.28
C ASP A 86 -12.53 18.73 -10.48
N ILE A 87 -11.91 19.67 -11.19
CA ILE A 87 -11.80 21.11 -10.86
C ILE A 87 -11.08 21.75 -12.07
N ASN A 88 -11.70 22.80 -12.60
CA ASN A 88 -11.21 23.70 -13.66
C ASN A 88 -9.72 24.05 -13.58
#